data_AF-A0A5C7EZ54-F1
#
_entry.id   AF-A0A5C7EZ54-F1
#
_cell.length_a   1.000
_cell.length_b   1.000
_cell.length_c   1.000
_cell.angle_alpha   90.00
_cell.angle_beta   90.00
_cell.angle_gamma   90.00
#
_symmetry.space_group_name_H-M   'P 1'
#
loop_
_entity.id
_entity.type
_entity.pdbx_description
1 polymer ?
#
loop_
_entity_poly.entity_id
_entity_poly.type
_entity_poly.pdbx_seq_one_letter_code
_entity_poly.pdbx_strand_id
1 'polypeptide(L)'
;MAADITAAVKALVERPADYAAVDAALATVPEDLSVYTPETAKAVKDAVAAVKRDLTISKQAEVDKMAADITAAVEALELRDADYSKVDAALAAVPKDLSGYTDASAKAVKDAVAAVKRGYKIDKQAEVDKMAADIEAAVKALAKKPADKPVVNPGNKPGNGSSSGLPTTGDPAQLIGLMAAGMGVAGAGLGIGLRRRKNAA
;
A
#
# COMPACT_ATOMS: atom_id res chain seq x y z
N MET A 1 -71.23 -35.90 3.86
CA MET A 1 -70.10 -36.79 4.24
C MET A 1 -68.97 -36.78 3.22
N ALA A 2 -69.13 -37.22 1.96
CA ALA A 2 -68.02 -37.20 0.99
C ALA A 2 -67.55 -35.78 0.59
N ALA A 3 -68.47 -34.81 0.53
CA ALA A 3 -68.15 -33.41 0.26
C ALA A 3 -67.38 -32.74 1.42
N ASP A 4 -67.70 -33.10 2.67
CA ASP A 4 -67.12 -32.48 3.87
C ASP A 4 -65.67 -32.92 4.11
N ILE A 5 -65.35 -34.19 3.83
CA ILE A 5 -63.98 -34.71 3.88
C ILE A 5 -63.13 -34.05 2.79
N THR A 6 -63.68 -33.89 1.58
CA THR A 6 -62.97 -33.23 0.47
C THR A 6 -62.68 -31.77 0.78
N ALA A 7 -63.62 -31.06 1.42
CA ALA A 7 -63.42 -29.68 1.87
C ALA A 7 -62.40 -29.57 3.01
N ALA A 8 -62.41 -30.50 3.98
CA ALA A 8 -61.45 -30.54 5.07
C ALA A 8 -60.02 -30.86 4.59
N VAL A 9 -59.86 -31.76 3.60
CA VAL A 9 -58.56 -32.03 2.97
C VAL A 9 -58.09 -30.84 2.14
N LYS A 10 -58.99 -30.13 1.46
CA LYS A 10 -58.66 -28.91 0.71
C LYS A 10 -58.28 -27.72 1.62
N ALA A 11 -58.68 -27.76 2.89
CA ALA A 11 -58.35 -26.77 3.91
C ALA A 11 -57.13 -27.15 4.78
N LEU A 12 -56.49 -28.30 4.53
CA LEU A 12 -55.22 -28.64 5.16
C LEU A 12 -54.13 -27.69 4.65
N VAL A 13 -53.90 -26.63 5.41
CA VAL A 13 -52.74 -25.76 5.24
C VAL A 13 -51.52 -26.56 5.70
N GLU A 14 -50.65 -26.92 4.76
CA GLU A 14 -49.38 -27.54 5.10
C GLU A 14 -48.54 -26.60 5.98
N ARG A 15 -47.91 -27.16 7.01
CA ARG A 15 -47.02 -26.41 7.90
C ARG A 15 -45.85 -25.81 7.09
N PRO A 16 -45.38 -24.59 7.39
CA PRO A 16 -44.16 -24.06 6.79
C PRO A 16 -42.96 -24.99 7.02
N ALA A 17 -42.01 -24.96 6.09
CA ALA A 17 -40.71 -25.61 6.27
C ALA A 17 -39.89 -24.93 7.38
N ASP A 18 -38.91 -25.66 7.92
CA ASP A 18 -37.94 -25.13 8.88
C ASP A 18 -36.77 -24.47 8.13
N TYR A 19 -36.56 -23.18 8.37
CA TYR A 19 -35.51 -22.37 7.75
C TYR A 19 -34.34 -22.06 8.67
N ALA A 20 -34.27 -22.64 9.88
CA ALA A 20 -33.21 -22.34 10.84
C ALA A 20 -31.80 -22.55 10.24
N ALA A 21 -31.62 -23.59 9.42
CA ALA A 21 -30.36 -23.85 8.73
C ALA A 21 -30.03 -22.78 7.66
N VAL A 22 -31.04 -22.29 6.94
CA VAL A 22 -30.87 -21.21 5.96
C VAL A 22 -30.49 -19.91 6.67
N ASP A 23 -31.16 -19.59 7.78
CA ASP A 23 -30.84 -18.40 8.59
C ASP A 23 -29.41 -18.46 9.15
N ALA A 24 -29.00 -19.63 9.64
CA ALA A 24 -27.64 -19.86 10.10
C ALA A 24 -26.62 -19.69 8.96
N ALA A 25 -26.89 -20.24 7.77
CA ALA A 25 -26.00 -20.12 6.61
C ALA A 25 -25.93 -18.68 6.08
N LEU A 26 -27.03 -17.92 6.08
CA LEU A 26 -27.02 -16.51 5.71
C LEU A 26 -26.17 -15.66 6.67
N ALA A 27 -26.12 -16.03 7.95
CA ALA A 27 -25.30 -15.35 8.94
C ALA A 27 -23.78 -15.58 8.77
N THR A 28 -23.36 -16.60 8.01
CA THR A 28 -21.93 -16.85 7.72
C THR A 28 -21.43 -16.08 6.49
N VAL A 29 -22.34 -15.48 5.70
CA VAL A 29 -21.98 -14.71 4.51
C VAL A 29 -21.18 -13.46 4.94
N PRO A 30 -19.96 -13.24 4.42
CA PRO A 30 -19.19 -12.05 4.72
C PRO A 30 -19.90 -10.78 4.22
N GLU A 31 -19.89 -9.72 5.03
CA GLU A 31 -20.47 -8.42 4.66
C GLU A 31 -19.70 -7.78 3.49
N ASP A 32 -18.38 -7.91 3.49
CA ASP A 32 -17.51 -7.41 2.43
C ASP A 32 -17.09 -8.54 1.49
N LEU A 33 -17.82 -8.65 0.37
CA LEU A 33 -17.45 -9.56 -0.71
C LEU A 33 -16.43 -8.95 -1.69
N SER A 34 -16.06 -7.68 -1.52
CA SER A 34 -15.18 -7.02 -2.47
C SER A 34 -13.80 -7.64 -2.45
N VAL A 35 -13.30 -8.18 -1.34
CA VAL A 35 -11.96 -8.79 -1.18
C VAL A 35 -11.82 -10.16 -1.84
N TYR A 36 -12.90 -10.73 -2.35
CA TYR A 36 -12.90 -12.03 -3.01
C TYR A 36 -12.88 -11.90 -4.53
N THR A 37 -12.63 -13.00 -5.22
CA THR A 37 -12.71 -13.06 -6.67
C THR A 37 -14.15 -12.77 -7.14
N PRO A 38 -14.33 -12.07 -8.29
CA PRO A 38 -15.67 -11.77 -8.80
C PRO A 38 -16.54 -13.02 -9.00
N GLU A 39 -15.92 -14.15 -9.37
CA GLU A 39 -16.58 -15.42 -9.59
C GLU A 39 -17.18 -15.99 -8.30
N THR A 40 -16.37 -16.16 -7.26
CA THR A 40 -16.81 -16.77 -5.99
C THR A 40 -17.75 -15.85 -5.22
N ALA A 41 -17.51 -14.53 -5.27
CA ALA A 41 -18.42 -13.53 -4.72
C ALA A 41 -19.79 -13.55 -5.42
N LYS A 42 -19.82 -13.81 -6.73
CA LYS A 42 -21.08 -13.96 -7.47
C LYS A 42 -21.81 -15.24 -7.08
N ALA A 43 -21.11 -16.35 -6.91
CA ALA A 43 -21.71 -17.61 -6.47
C ALA A 43 -22.44 -17.47 -5.13
N VAL A 44 -21.83 -16.77 -4.16
CA VAL A 44 -22.49 -16.45 -2.88
C VAL A 44 -23.74 -15.61 -3.09
N LYS A 45 -23.66 -14.54 -3.89
CA LYS A 45 -24.82 -13.66 -4.17
C LYS A 45 -25.95 -14.42 -4.84
N ASP A 46 -25.64 -15.30 -5.80
CA ASP A 46 -26.62 -16.12 -6.50
C ASP A 46 -27.30 -17.12 -5.54
N ALA A 47 -26.53 -17.77 -4.66
CA ALA A 47 -27.07 -18.70 -3.66
C ALA A 47 -28.01 -17.99 -2.65
N VAL A 48 -27.61 -16.81 -2.18
CA VAL A 48 -28.45 -15.96 -1.31
C VAL A 48 -29.72 -15.51 -2.04
N ALA A 49 -29.62 -15.10 -3.30
CA ALA A 49 -30.76 -14.68 -4.10
C ALA A 49 -31.71 -15.84 -4.46
N ALA A 50 -31.23 -17.08 -4.47
CA ALA A 50 -32.02 -18.27 -4.74
C ALA A 50 -32.93 -18.69 -3.55
N VAL A 51 -32.75 -18.08 -2.36
CA VAL A 51 -33.54 -18.41 -1.17
C VAL A 51 -35.02 -18.08 -1.37
N LYS A 52 -35.87 -19.10 -1.27
CA LYS A 52 -37.35 -18.98 -1.28
C LYS A 52 -37.87 -19.23 0.13
N ARG A 53 -38.75 -18.39 0.65
CA ARG A 53 -39.24 -18.46 2.04
C ARG A 53 -40.68 -18.95 2.18
N ASP A 54 -41.34 -19.25 1.07
CA ASP A 54 -42.74 -19.64 0.96
C ASP A 54 -42.94 -21.17 0.87
N LEU A 55 -41.88 -21.96 1.07
CA LEU A 55 -41.96 -23.43 1.01
C LEU A 55 -42.57 -24.04 2.29
N THR A 56 -43.34 -25.11 2.09
CA THR A 56 -43.96 -25.92 3.14
C THR A 56 -43.10 -27.14 3.48
N ILE A 57 -43.43 -27.83 4.57
CA ILE A 57 -42.66 -28.97 5.10
C ILE A 57 -42.50 -30.13 4.07
N SER A 58 -43.40 -30.27 3.10
CA SER A 58 -43.29 -31.25 2.02
C SER A 58 -42.07 -31.01 1.12
N LYS A 59 -41.52 -29.78 1.13
CA LYS A 59 -40.34 -29.35 0.39
C LYS A 59 -39.14 -29.07 1.30
N GLN A 60 -39.09 -29.66 2.51
CA GLN A 60 -37.98 -29.45 3.44
C GLN A 60 -36.62 -29.73 2.79
N ALA A 61 -36.51 -30.76 1.95
CA ALA A 61 -35.28 -31.06 1.22
C ALA A 61 -34.81 -29.93 0.29
N GLU A 62 -35.74 -29.15 -0.29
CA GLU A 62 -35.38 -27.94 -1.06
C GLU A 62 -34.82 -26.86 -0.13
N VAL A 63 -35.37 -26.69 1.08
CA VAL A 63 -34.88 -25.75 2.09
C VAL A 63 -33.51 -26.14 2.62
N ASP A 64 -33.31 -27.41 2.92
CA ASP A 64 -32.02 -27.95 3.36
C ASP A 64 -30.96 -27.78 2.26
N LYS A 65 -31.35 -27.97 0.99
CA LYS A 65 -30.46 -27.71 -0.15
C LYS A 65 -30.08 -26.23 -0.26
N MET A 66 -31.00 -25.29 -0.04
CA MET A 66 -30.68 -23.86 -0.04
C MET A 66 -29.64 -23.51 1.02
N ALA A 67 -29.76 -24.08 2.23
CA ALA A 67 -28.77 -23.89 3.29
C ALA A 67 -27.40 -24.48 2.91
N ALA A 68 -27.39 -25.68 2.31
CA ALA A 68 -26.15 -26.32 1.83
C ALA A 68 -25.48 -25.53 0.70
N ASP A 69 -26.26 -25.02 -0.26
CA ASP A 69 -25.75 -24.23 -1.39
C ASP A 69 -25.09 -22.92 -0.90
N ILE A 70 -25.70 -22.21 0.07
CA ILE A 70 -25.11 -21.01 0.67
C ILE A 70 -23.81 -21.36 1.40
N THR A 71 -23.83 -22.41 2.23
CA THR A 71 -22.65 -22.84 2.99
C THR A 71 -21.50 -23.18 2.05
N ALA A 72 -21.76 -23.98 1.01
CA ALA A 72 -20.76 -24.36 0.02
C ALA A 72 -20.21 -23.14 -0.75
N ALA A 73 -21.07 -22.18 -1.11
CA ALA A 73 -20.63 -20.97 -1.78
C ALA A 73 -19.73 -20.09 -0.89
N VAL A 74 -20.05 -19.99 0.40
CA VAL A 74 -19.24 -19.24 1.38
C VAL A 74 -17.90 -19.94 1.62
N GLU A 75 -17.88 -21.27 1.77
CA GLU A 75 -16.64 -22.05 1.92
C GLU A 75 -15.75 -21.99 0.67
N ALA A 76 -16.34 -21.83 -0.51
CA ALA A 76 -15.63 -21.70 -1.78
C ALA A 76 -15.11 -20.27 -2.07
N LEU A 77 -15.30 -19.31 -1.16
CA LEU A 77 -14.81 -17.95 -1.34
C LEU A 77 -13.28 -17.90 -1.47
N GLU A 78 -12.79 -17.32 -2.56
CA GLU A 78 -11.36 -17.17 -2.82
C GLU A 78 -10.95 -15.69 -2.79
N LEU A 79 -9.89 -15.36 -2.05
CA LEU A 79 -9.36 -14.00 -2.04
C LEU A 79 -8.82 -13.63 -3.42
N ARG A 80 -9.12 -12.39 -3.86
CA ARG A 80 -8.48 -11.83 -5.06
C ARG A 80 -7.00 -11.56 -4.82
N ASP A 81 -6.27 -11.44 -5.91
CA ASP A 81 -4.87 -11.03 -5.87
C ASP A 81 -4.72 -9.59 -5.37
N ALA A 82 -3.59 -9.29 -4.73
CA ALA A 82 -3.25 -7.92 -4.36
C ALA A 82 -3.03 -7.05 -5.61
N ASP A 83 -3.26 -5.75 -5.47
CA ASP A 83 -2.99 -4.76 -6.51
C ASP A 83 -1.51 -4.36 -6.49
N TYR A 84 -0.79 -4.71 -7.55
CA TYR A 84 0.62 -4.37 -7.74
C TYR A 84 0.85 -3.15 -8.64
N SER A 85 -0.19 -2.45 -9.06
CA SER A 85 -0.08 -1.28 -9.96
C SER A 85 0.95 -0.25 -9.47
N LYS A 86 0.98 0.01 -8.15
CA LYS A 86 1.97 0.91 -7.53
C LYS A 86 3.39 0.34 -7.57
N VAL A 87 3.55 -0.97 -7.35
CA VAL A 87 4.87 -1.62 -7.44
C VAL A 87 5.38 -1.52 -8.87
N ASP A 88 4.53 -1.79 -9.86
CA ASP A 88 4.89 -1.71 -11.27
C ASP A 88 5.25 -0.28 -11.69
N ALA A 89 4.50 0.71 -11.21
CA ALA A 89 4.82 2.12 -11.42
C ALA A 89 6.15 2.53 -10.77
N ALA A 90 6.40 2.09 -9.53
CA ALA A 90 7.65 2.37 -8.82
C ALA A 90 8.85 1.72 -9.51
N LEU A 91 8.70 0.48 -9.99
CA LEU A 91 9.73 -0.22 -10.79
C LEU A 91 10.02 0.51 -12.10
N ALA A 92 8.99 1.04 -12.79
CA ALA A 92 9.16 1.81 -14.01
C ALA A 92 9.86 3.17 -13.77
N ALA A 93 9.74 3.74 -12.57
CA ALA A 93 10.41 4.98 -12.18
C ALA A 93 11.91 4.80 -11.87
N VAL A 94 12.40 3.56 -11.72
CA VAL A 94 13.82 3.29 -11.47
C VAL A 94 14.66 3.70 -12.70
N PRO A 95 15.70 4.54 -12.53
CA PRO A 95 16.58 4.90 -13.63
C PRO A 95 17.30 3.66 -14.21
N LYS A 96 17.27 3.52 -15.54
CA LYS A 96 17.95 2.43 -16.26
C LYS A 96 19.48 2.48 -16.10
N ASP A 97 20.02 3.68 -15.96
CA ASP A 97 21.44 3.89 -15.69
C ASP A 97 21.62 4.52 -14.30
N LEU A 98 22.38 3.81 -13.46
CA LEU A 98 22.73 4.21 -12.10
C LEU A 98 24.20 4.68 -11.97
N SER A 99 24.96 4.70 -13.06
CA SER A 99 26.40 5.02 -13.06
C SER A 99 26.73 6.41 -12.50
N GLY A 100 25.84 7.38 -12.73
CA GLY A 100 25.95 8.76 -12.24
C GLY A 100 25.57 8.96 -10.77
N TYR A 101 25.18 7.91 -10.05
CA TYR A 101 24.77 7.98 -8.64
C TYR A 101 25.77 7.30 -7.71
N THR A 102 25.80 7.71 -6.44
CA THR A 102 26.66 7.09 -5.43
C THR A 102 26.37 5.60 -5.31
N ASP A 103 27.40 4.81 -5.03
CA ASP A 103 27.28 3.36 -4.96
C ASP A 103 26.30 2.94 -3.84
N ALA A 104 26.27 3.69 -2.73
CA ALA A 104 25.33 3.46 -1.63
C ALA A 104 23.86 3.66 -2.05
N SER A 105 23.53 4.78 -2.71
CA SER A 105 22.15 5.04 -3.15
C SER A 105 21.73 4.12 -4.30
N ALA A 106 22.65 3.80 -5.22
CA ALA A 106 22.39 2.84 -6.29
C ALA A 106 22.15 1.43 -5.75
N LYS A 107 22.88 1.02 -4.70
CA LYS A 107 22.67 -0.27 -4.03
C LYS A 107 21.31 -0.31 -3.35
N ALA A 108 20.91 0.75 -2.64
CA ALA A 108 19.60 0.82 -1.98
C ALA A 108 18.44 0.59 -2.96
N VAL A 109 18.49 1.20 -4.15
CA VAL A 109 17.50 0.95 -5.21
C VAL A 109 17.51 -0.51 -5.67
N LYS A 110 18.69 -1.07 -5.94
CA LYS A 110 18.81 -2.48 -6.36
C LYS A 110 18.27 -3.46 -5.31
N ASP A 111 18.57 -3.21 -4.04
CA ASP A 111 18.10 -4.03 -2.93
C ASP A 111 16.56 -3.95 -2.81
N ALA A 112 15.98 -2.75 -2.93
CA ALA A 112 14.52 -2.56 -2.89
C ALA A 112 13.82 -3.26 -4.06
N VAL A 113 14.37 -3.18 -5.27
CA VAL A 113 13.86 -3.89 -6.45
C VAL A 113 13.96 -5.42 -6.26
N ALA A 114 15.08 -5.92 -5.74
CA ALA A 114 15.29 -7.34 -5.49
C ALA A 114 14.39 -7.89 -4.37
N ALA A 115 13.93 -7.04 -3.46
CA ALA A 115 13.03 -7.42 -2.37
C ALA A 115 11.57 -7.63 -2.81
N VAL A 116 11.21 -7.25 -4.05
CA VAL A 116 9.85 -7.40 -4.57
C VAL A 116 9.47 -8.88 -4.67
N LYS A 117 8.39 -9.25 -3.98
CA LYS A 117 7.75 -10.57 -4.06
C LYS A 117 6.39 -10.43 -4.72
N ARG A 118 6.00 -11.43 -5.50
CA ARG A 118 4.71 -11.48 -6.20
C ARG A 118 3.86 -12.63 -5.67
N GLY A 119 2.57 -12.64 -6.05
CA GLY A 119 1.64 -13.71 -5.69
C GLY A 119 0.92 -13.51 -4.36
N TYR A 120 1.07 -12.35 -3.72
CA TYR A 120 0.23 -11.99 -2.57
C TYR A 120 -1.24 -11.80 -2.95
N LYS A 121 -2.12 -12.23 -2.04
CA LYS A 121 -3.56 -11.96 -2.05
C LYS A 121 -3.85 -10.62 -1.36
N ILE A 122 -5.08 -10.13 -1.50
CA ILE A 122 -5.48 -8.80 -1.04
C ILE A 122 -5.36 -8.59 0.48
N ASP A 123 -5.41 -9.66 1.28
CA ASP A 123 -5.15 -9.64 2.72
C ASP A 123 -3.74 -9.14 3.08
N LYS A 124 -2.80 -9.21 2.13
CA LYS A 124 -1.43 -8.71 2.23
C LYS A 124 -1.18 -7.46 1.40
N GLN A 125 -2.22 -6.70 1.04
CA GLN A 125 -2.08 -5.46 0.29
C GLN A 125 -1.10 -4.48 0.95
N ALA A 126 -1.08 -4.41 2.28
CA ALA A 126 -0.13 -3.56 3.01
C ALA A 126 1.34 -3.95 2.77
N GLU A 127 1.65 -5.25 2.62
CA GLU A 127 3.00 -5.70 2.24
C GLU A 127 3.34 -5.27 0.81
N VAL A 128 2.37 -5.35 -0.10
CA VAL A 128 2.52 -4.89 -1.49
C VAL A 128 2.73 -3.38 -1.60
N ASP A 129 1.92 -2.61 -0.88
CA ASP A 129 2.05 -1.15 -0.80
C ASP A 129 3.39 -0.75 -0.18
N LYS A 130 3.88 -1.50 0.82
CA LYS A 130 5.21 -1.26 1.41
C LYS A 130 6.33 -1.47 0.40
N MET A 131 6.27 -2.54 -0.42
CA MET A 131 7.28 -2.77 -1.46
C MET A 131 7.35 -1.60 -2.46
N ALA A 132 6.20 -1.07 -2.88
CA ALA A 132 6.15 0.11 -3.73
C ALA A 132 6.77 1.33 -3.03
N ALA A 133 6.40 1.58 -1.78
CA ALA A 133 6.92 2.69 -0.99
C ALA A 133 8.44 2.60 -0.77
N ASP A 134 8.98 1.40 -0.53
CA ASP A 134 10.42 1.17 -0.37
C ASP A 134 11.19 1.50 -1.66
N ILE A 135 10.67 1.09 -2.83
CA ILE A 135 11.27 1.44 -4.14
C ILE A 135 11.21 2.94 -4.37
N GLU A 136 10.06 3.57 -4.17
CA GLU A 136 9.91 5.01 -4.35
C GLU A 136 10.85 5.80 -3.43
N ALA A 137 10.98 5.39 -2.17
CA ALA A 137 11.88 6.02 -1.21
C ALA A 137 13.33 5.88 -1.66
N ALA A 138 13.75 4.70 -2.11
CA ALA A 138 15.10 4.47 -2.62
C ALA A 138 15.40 5.30 -3.87
N VAL A 139 14.45 5.41 -4.80
CA VAL A 139 14.57 6.25 -6.01
C VAL A 139 14.66 7.73 -5.64
N LYS A 140 13.82 8.22 -4.71
CA LYS A 140 13.88 9.62 -4.22
C LYS A 140 15.19 9.92 -3.48
N ALA A 141 15.78 8.92 -2.83
CA ALA A 141 17.05 9.04 -2.11
C ALA A 141 18.29 8.91 -3.01
N LEU A 142 18.14 8.79 -4.34
CA LEU A 142 19.26 8.73 -5.26
C LEU A 142 20.13 10.00 -5.19
N ALA A 143 21.40 9.82 -4.82
CA ALA A 143 22.37 10.90 -4.73
C ALA A 143 23.36 10.82 -5.89
N LYS A 144 23.57 11.93 -6.62
CA LYS A 144 24.55 11.97 -7.71
C LYS A 144 25.97 11.85 -7.16
N LYS A 145 26.87 11.22 -7.92
CA LYS A 145 28.30 11.25 -7.61
C LYS A 145 28.80 12.71 -7.62
N PRO A 146 29.79 13.07 -6.78
CA PRO A 146 30.44 14.37 -6.88
C PRO A 146 30.96 14.55 -8.31
N ALA A 147 30.67 15.70 -8.93
CA ALA A 147 31.33 16.04 -10.17
C ALA A 147 32.84 16.17 -9.89
N ASP A 148 33.67 15.46 -10.65
CA ASP A 148 35.10 15.71 -10.67
C ASP A 148 35.31 17.18 -10.99
N LYS A 149 35.75 17.96 -9.99
CA LYS A 149 36.25 19.31 -10.27
C LYS A 149 37.42 19.12 -11.24
N PRO A 150 37.52 19.91 -12.33
CA PRO A 150 38.71 19.86 -13.15
C PRO A 150 39.90 20.14 -12.23
N VAL A 151 40.80 19.17 -12.13
CA VAL A 151 42.09 19.36 -11.49
C VAL A 151 42.80 20.41 -12.36
N VAL A 152 42.74 21.67 -11.92
CA VAL A 152 43.66 22.70 -12.42
C VAL A 152 45.03 22.28 -11.94
N ASN A 153 45.79 21.58 -12.79
CA ASN A 153 47.20 21.32 -12.56
C ASN A 153 47.93 22.68 -12.52
N PRO A 154 48.48 23.13 -11.38
CA PRO A 154 49.37 24.28 -11.34
C PRO A 154 50.76 23.78 -11.77
N GLY A 155 50.92 23.48 -13.05
CA GLY A 155 52.08 22.70 -13.55
C GLY A 155 52.84 23.27 -14.74
N ASN A 156 52.37 24.33 -15.40
CA ASN A 156 53.08 24.86 -16.57
C ASN A 156 53.73 26.21 -16.26
N LYS A 157 55.01 26.16 -15.87
CA LYS A 157 55.97 27.26 -15.99
C LYS A 157 56.77 27.11 -17.28
N PRO A 158 56.79 28.15 -18.12
CA PRO A 158 58.03 28.55 -18.79
C PRO A 158 58.43 29.96 -18.29
N GLY A 159 59.68 30.11 -17.82
CA GLY A 159 60.30 31.42 -17.61
C GLY A 159 60.57 32.12 -18.95
N ASN A 160 61.13 33.32 -19.05
CA ASN A 160 61.61 34.36 -18.13
C ASN A 160 61.75 35.61 -19.03
N GLY A 161 61.35 36.79 -18.56
CA GLY A 161 61.52 38.05 -19.30
C GLY A 161 61.13 39.24 -18.44
N SER A 162 62.09 39.73 -17.65
CA SER A 162 61.95 40.93 -16.82
C SER A 162 61.90 42.22 -17.65
N SER A 163 60.99 43.12 -17.30
CA SER A 163 61.34 44.52 -16.99
C SER A 163 60.21 45.25 -16.23
N SER A 164 60.56 45.66 -15.02
CA SER A 164 60.39 47.02 -14.49
C SER A 164 58.99 47.55 -14.12
N GLY A 165 58.74 47.69 -12.82
CA GLY A 165 57.97 48.82 -12.29
C GLY A 165 57.08 48.54 -11.08
N LEU A 166 57.63 48.56 -9.87
CA LEU A 166 56.91 48.93 -8.64
C LEU A 166 57.90 49.76 -7.77
N PRO A 167 57.45 50.78 -7.00
CA PRO A 167 56.65 50.49 -5.79
C PRO A 167 55.58 51.52 -5.34
N THR A 168 54.60 51.04 -4.54
CA THR A 168 54.06 51.55 -3.23
C THR A 168 53.55 53.02 -3.14
N THR A 169 52.36 53.40 -2.60
CA THR A 169 51.85 53.33 -1.19
C THR A 169 50.49 54.06 -1.06
N GLY A 170 49.60 53.69 -0.11
CA GLY A 170 48.74 54.65 0.66
C GLY A 170 47.20 54.50 0.65
N ASP A 171 46.62 53.94 1.73
CA ASP A 171 45.21 54.03 2.21
C ASP A 171 44.83 55.48 2.66
N PRO A 172 43.62 55.86 3.18
CA PRO A 172 42.23 55.32 3.11
C PRO A 172 41.12 56.41 2.90
N ALA A 173 40.05 56.17 2.13
CA ALA A 173 38.82 56.98 2.23
C ALA A 173 37.54 56.33 1.62
N GLN A 174 36.69 55.82 2.52
CA GLN A 174 35.23 56.03 2.59
C GLN A 174 34.35 55.95 1.32
N LEU A 175 33.50 54.90 1.24
CA LEU A 175 32.03 55.01 1.08
C LEU A 175 31.44 53.59 1.29
N ILE A 176 30.98 53.20 2.50
CA ILE A 176 29.63 53.36 3.07
C ILE A 176 28.48 52.86 2.17
N GLY A 177 27.76 51.85 2.70
CA GLY A 177 26.36 51.49 2.40
C GLY A 177 26.20 50.37 1.37
N LEU A 178 25.58 49.22 1.62
CA LEU A 178 24.33 48.99 2.37
C LEU A 178 24.21 47.52 2.82
N MET A 179 23.77 47.32 4.06
CA MET A 179 23.34 46.04 4.65
C MET A 179 21.97 45.58 4.13
N ALA A 180 21.78 44.25 4.02
CA ALA A 180 20.61 43.49 4.50
C ALA A 180 20.90 41.99 4.32
N ALA A 181 21.23 41.24 5.38
CA ALA A 181 20.32 40.48 6.25
C ALA A 181 19.66 39.26 5.52
N GLY A 182 19.85 38.00 5.93
CA GLY A 182 20.28 37.50 7.22
C GLY A 182 20.85 36.07 7.27
N MET A 183 21.59 35.87 8.37
CA MET A 183 22.05 34.63 9.01
C MET A 183 20.85 33.77 9.48
N GLY A 184 20.96 32.48 9.82
CA GLY A 184 22.12 31.79 10.40
C GLY A 184 22.02 30.25 10.37
N VAL A 185 23.18 29.58 10.41
CA VAL A 185 23.86 29.00 11.62
C VAL A 185 23.22 27.65 11.99
N ALA A 186 23.78 26.52 11.53
CA ALA A 186 24.88 25.73 12.15
C ALA A 186 24.50 25.15 13.52
N GLY A 187 24.49 23.82 13.60
CA GLY A 187 23.99 23.07 14.76
C GLY A 187 24.97 22.89 15.91
N ALA A 188 24.49 22.21 16.96
CA ALA A 188 25.20 21.28 17.83
C ALA A 188 24.21 20.81 18.91
N GLY A 189 24.17 19.51 19.18
CA GLY A 189 23.28 18.92 20.17
C GLY A 189 23.73 19.13 21.61
N LEU A 190 22.87 18.73 22.55
CA LEU A 190 23.23 18.09 23.83
C LEU A 190 21.96 17.70 24.60
N GLY A 191 21.74 16.40 24.65
CA GLY A 191 21.38 15.56 25.81
C GLY A 191 20.60 16.09 27.03
N ILE A 192 19.72 15.17 27.47
CA ILE A 192 19.42 14.77 28.85
C ILE A 192 18.35 15.59 29.59
N GLY A 193 17.27 14.90 30.01
CA GLY A 193 16.28 15.46 30.93
C GLY A 193 15.08 14.57 31.25
N LEU A 194 15.33 13.42 31.87
CA LEU A 194 14.34 12.52 32.48
C LEU A 194 13.41 13.28 33.46
N ARG A 195 12.08 13.13 33.37
CA ARG A 195 11.22 13.26 34.55
C ARG A 195 9.93 12.44 34.46
N ARG A 196 9.90 11.41 35.32
CA ARG A 196 8.72 10.63 35.73
C ARG A 196 7.59 11.54 36.20
N ARG A 197 6.35 11.21 35.84
CA ARG A 197 5.22 11.32 36.78
C ARG A 197 4.48 9.99 36.79
N LYS A 198 4.67 9.26 37.89
CA LYS A 198 3.64 8.38 38.47
C LYS A 198 2.44 9.27 38.79
N ASN A 199 1.24 8.79 38.51
CA ASN A 199 0.17 8.78 39.50
C ASN A 199 -0.55 7.44 39.37
N ALA A 200 -0.71 6.82 40.53
CA ALA A 200 -1.38 5.56 40.76
C ALA A 200 -2.68 5.83 41.53
N ALA A 201 -3.49 4.77 41.63
CA ALA A 201 -4.79 4.62 42.28
C ALA A 201 -5.97 4.85 41.34
#